data_AF-A0A661EUZ8-F1
#
_entry.id   AF-A0A661EUZ8-F1
#
_cell.length_a   1.000
_cell.length_b   1.000
_cell.length_c   1.000
_cell.angle_alpha   90.00
_cell.angle_beta   90.00
_cell.angle_gamma   90.00
#
_symmetry.space_group_name_H-M   'P 1'
#
loop_
_entity.id
_entity.type
_entity.pdbx_description
1 polymer ?
#
loop_
_entity_poly.entity_id
_entity_poly.type
_entity_poly.pdbx_seq_one_letter_code
_entity_poly.pdbx_strand_id
1 'polypeptide(L)'
;MHPLARMITKGSTWASVINFKSSPFAKGWQNRVTQSIQWVLCFLCCLPPMSCATEYLTRDEFLQGAFDDSVPPPQTAWLRGELREGVKHILGHRYSSLRIRFWRIDTTQPRTAWILKEIGKELPITVGVVVDNGVIESVQVLEFRESRGGEVRYPAFTRQFESMTLTDQFQLSGNIDGISGATLSVSALKRLCRLALYLHDYATAIE
;
A
#
# COMPACT_ATOMS: atom_id res chain seq x y z
N MET A 1 -51.29 -79.75 -52.14
CA MET A 1 -50.96 -80.13 -53.53
C MET A 1 -50.05 -79.07 -54.11
N HIS A 2 -48.93 -79.53 -54.66
CA HIS A 2 -47.82 -78.85 -55.35
C HIS A 2 -47.03 -77.68 -54.70
N PRO A 3 -45.68 -77.73 -54.79
CA PRO A 3 -44.72 -76.80 -54.16
C PRO A 3 -44.13 -75.79 -55.17
N LEU A 4 -43.43 -74.75 -54.69
CA LEU A 4 -42.43 -73.99 -55.46
C LEU A 4 -41.23 -73.71 -54.54
N ALA A 5 -40.14 -74.45 -54.71
CA ALA A 5 -38.91 -74.06 -55.44
C ALA A 5 -38.01 -73.14 -54.59
N ARG A 6 -36.92 -73.63 -53.96
CA ARG A 6 -35.59 -73.96 -54.54
C ARG A 6 -35.13 -72.78 -55.44
N MET A 7 -34.07 -72.04 -55.17
CA MET A 7 -32.67 -72.47 -55.27
C MET A 7 -31.72 -71.27 -55.03
N ILE A 8 -30.56 -71.57 -54.41
CA ILE A 8 -29.20 -71.21 -54.85
C ILE A 8 -28.87 -69.71 -55.06
N THR A 9 -27.83 -69.24 -54.37
CA THR A 9 -26.63 -68.69 -55.06
C THR A 9 -25.36 -68.83 -54.20
N LYS A 10 -24.38 -69.52 -54.79
CA LYS A 10 -22.95 -69.30 -54.56
C LYS A 10 -22.55 -67.98 -55.23
N GLY A 11 -21.58 -67.27 -54.66
CA GLY A 11 -20.72 -66.33 -55.39
C GLY A 11 -19.49 -66.07 -54.52
N SER A 12 -18.33 -66.72 -54.73
CA SER A 12 -17.30 -66.47 -55.75
C SER A 12 -16.70 -65.06 -55.69
N THR A 13 -15.61 -64.97 -54.94
CA THR A 13 -14.36 -64.23 -55.18
C THR A 13 -14.35 -63.12 -56.22
N TRP A 14 -13.97 -61.92 -55.78
CA TRP A 14 -13.03 -61.05 -56.49
C TRP A 14 -12.02 -60.48 -55.50
N ALA A 15 -10.74 -60.74 -55.78
CA ALA A 15 -9.62 -60.07 -55.16
C ALA A 15 -9.50 -58.66 -55.74
N SER A 16 -9.15 -57.69 -54.88
CA SER A 16 -8.02 -56.76 -55.08
C SER A 16 -8.28 -55.35 -54.54
N VAL A 17 -7.35 -54.93 -53.67
CA VAL A 17 -6.76 -53.59 -53.63
C VAL A 17 -7.70 -52.45 -53.21
N ILE A 18 -7.57 -51.99 -51.95
CA ILE A 18 -6.92 -50.69 -51.63
C ILE A 18 -6.30 -50.81 -50.23
N ASN A 19 -4.98 -50.96 -50.16
CA ASN A 19 -4.23 -50.85 -48.91
C ASN A 19 -3.92 -49.36 -48.70
N PHE A 20 -4.82 -48.63 -48.03
CA PHE A 20 -4.61 -47.23 -47.70
C PHE A 20 -3.63 -47.15 -46.52
N LYS A 21 -2.34 -47.07 -46.84
CA LYS A 21 -1.26 -46.81 -45.89
C LYS A 21 -1.50 -45.41 -45.31
N SER A 22 -1.97 -45.33 -44.07
CA SER A 22 -2.09 -44.07 -43.35
C SER A 22 -0.70 -43.42 -43.24
N SER A 23 -0.58 -42.20 -43.77
CA SER A 23 0.65 -41.42 -43.76
C SER A 23 1.09 -41.10 -42.32
N PRO A 24 2.39 -41.18 -41.97
CA PRO A 24 2.90 -40.83 -40.64
C PRO A 24 3.07 -39.31 -40.46
N PHE A 25 2.13 -38.51 -40.95
CA PHE A 25 2.25 -37.04 -41.01
C PHE A 25 1.33 -36.29 -40.02
N ALA A 26 0.78 -36.99 -39.01
CA ALA A 26 -0.22 -36.41 -38.10
C ALA A 26 0.11 -36.49 -36.61
N LYS A 27 1.35 -36.85 -36.22
CA LYS A 27 1.73 -36.96 -34.78
C LYS A 27 2.70 -35.88 -34.27
N GLY A 28 3.30 -35.08 -35.16
CA GLY A 28 4.30 -34.07 -34.76
C GLY A 28 3.74 -32.70 -34.37
N TRP A 29 2.48 -32.40 -34.67
CA TRP A 29 1.90 -31.06 -34.50
C TRP A 29 1.07 -30.90 -33.22
N GLN A 30 0.50 -31.99 -32.69
CA GLN A 30 -0.32 -31.97 -31.47
C GLN A 30 0.50 -31.79 -30.18
N ASN A 31 1.78 -32.19 -30.18
CA ASN A 31 2.61 -32.18 -28.96
C ASN A 31 3.41 -30.89 -28.73
N ARG A 32 3.54 -30.00 -29.74
CA ARG A 32 4.20 -28.70 -29.55
C ARG A 32 3.26 -27.62 -29.01
N VAL A 33 1.98 -27.65 -29.39
CA VAL A 33 0.99 -26.66 -28.95
C VAL A 33 0.55 -26.92 -27.50
N THR A 34 0.44 -28.18 -27.08
CA THR A 34 0.01 -28.57 -25.73
C THR A 34 1.05 -28.30 -24.65
N GLN A 35 2.35 -28.49 -24.93
CA GLN A 35 3.40 -28.11 -23.98
C GLN A 35 3.47 -26.59 -23.76
N SER A 36 3.33 -25.77 -24.81
CA SER A 36 3.40 -24.30 -24.69
C SER A 36 2.27 -23.71 -23.84
N ILE A 37 1.07 -24.30 -23.88
CA ILE A 37 -0.09 -23.85 -23.07
C ILE A 37 0.10 -24.16 -21.58
N GLN A 38 0.77 -25.27 -21.26
CA GLN A 38 0.99 -25.71 -19.89
C GLN A 38 2.04 -24.85 -19.15
N TRP A 39 3.05 -24.33 -19.86
CA TRP A 39 4.01 -23.37 -19.30
C TRP A 39 3.38 -21.98 -19.06
N VAL A 40 2.45 -21.54 -19.91
CA VAL A 40 1.73 -20.26 -19.75
C VAL A 40 0.75 -20.30 -18.57
N LEU A 41 0.07 -21.44 -18.35
CA LEU A 41 -0.82 -21.63 -17.19
C LEU A 41 -0.08 -21.71 -15.85
N CYS A 42 1.11 -22.32 -15.79
CA CYS A 42 1.94 -22.30 -14.59
C CYS A 42 2.52 -20.91 -14.27
N PHE A 43 2.82 -20.09 -15.29
CA PHE A 43 3.31 -18.73 -15.08
C PHE A 43 2.21 -17.79 -14.53
N LEU A 44 0.94 -18.05 -14.89
CA LEU A 44 -0.20 -17.25 -14.44
C LEU A 44 -0.60 -17.51 -12.96
N CYS A 45 -0.28 -18.70 -12.42
CA CYS A 45 -0.58 -19.06 -11.02
C CYS A 45 0.45 -18.59 -9.99
N CYS A 46 1.60 -18.04 -10.42
CA CYS A 46 2.66 -17.55 -9.52
C CYS A 46 2.65 -16.02 -9.34
N LEU A 47 1.54 -15.33 -9.59
CA LEU A 47 1.44 -13.94 -9.18
C LEU A 47 1.45 -13.87 -7.64
N PRO A 48 2.45 -13.22 -7.01
CA PRO A 48 2.48 -13.07 -5.56
C PRO A 48 1.23 -12.33 -5.11
N PRO A 49 0.63 -12.69 -3.95
CA PRO A 49 -0.49 -11.93 -3.43
C PRO A 49 -0.04 -10.48 -3.23
N MET A 50 -0.67 -9.55 -3.94
CA MET A 50 -0.53 -8.13 -3.64
C MET A 50 -1.09 -7.93 -2.23
N SER A 51 -0.22 -7.67 -1.25
CA SER A 51 -0.69 -7.17 0.04
C SER A 51 -1.31 -5.80 -0.22
N CYS A 52 -2.64 -5.75 -0.24
CA CYS A 52 -3.38 -4.52 -0.44
C CYS A 52 -3.27 -3.69 0.83
N ALA A 53 -2.72 -2.48 0.72
CA ALA A 53 -2.75 -1.54 1.82
C ALA A 53 -4.21 -1.15 2.11
N THR A 54 -4.56 -1.07 3.39
CA THR A 54 -5.87 -0.52 3.75
C THR A 54 -5.73 1.00 3.85
N GLU A 55 -6.25 1.69 2.84
CA GLU A 55 -6.47 3.14 2.88
C GLU A 55 -7.72 3.40 3.73
N TYR A 56 -7.56 4.16 4.80
CA TYR A 56 -8.63 4.53 5.72
C TYR A 56 -9.16 5.93 5.47
N LEU A 57 -8.29 6.83 5.03
CA LEU A 57 -8.60 8.21 4.73
C LEU A 57 -7.67 8.66 3.61
N THR A 58 -8.24 9.19 2.54
CA THR A 58 -7.45 9.71 1.44
C THR A 58 -6.74 11.01 1.86
N ARG A 59 -5.70 11.38 1.10
CA ARG A 59 -5.04 12.68 1.28
C ARG A 59 -6.04 13.83 1.23
N ASP A 60 -6.93 13.81 0.25
CA ASP A 60 -7.79 14.94 -0.05
C ASP A 60 -8.87 15.10 1.04
N GLU A 61 -9.44 13.99 1.52
CA GLU A 61 -10.34 14.00 2.68
C GLU A 61 -9.64 14.49 3.95
N PHE A 62 -8.39 14.08 4.20
CA PHE A 62 -7.61 14.59 5.33
C PHE A 62 -7.39 16.10 5.23
N LEU A 63 -7.00 16.60 4.06
CA LEU A 63 -6.74 18.03 3.86
C LEU A 63 -8.02 18.86 3.92
N GLN A 64 -9.13 18.36 3.38
CA GLN A 64 -10.45 18.98 3.54
C GLN A 64 -10.86 19.01 5.00
N GLY A 65 -10.64 17.94 5.77
CA GLY A 65 -10.89 17.97 7.21
C GLY A 65 -9.99 18.94 7.99
N ALA A 66 -8.79 19.25 7.47
CA ALA A 66 -7.86 20.18 8.09
C ALA A 66 -8.11 21.64 7.74
N PHE A 67 -8.57 21.94 6.52
CA PHE A 67 -8.68 23.33 6.00
C PHE A 67 -10.06 23.67 5.43
N ASP A 68 -11.06 22.81 5.64
CA ASP A 68 -12.39 22.90 5.06
C ASP A 68 -12.31 23.10 3.53
N ASP A 69 -13.06 24.06 2.99
CA ASP A 69 -13.08 24.39 1.55
C ASP A 69 -11.85 25.19 1.07
N SER A 70 -10.92 25.55 1.98
CA SER A 70 -9.79 26.46 1.71
C SER A 70 -8.43 25.77 1.78
N VAL A 71 -8.30 24.59 1.18
CA VAL A 71 -7.02 23.86 1.13
C VAL A 71 -5.95 24.67 0.38
N PRO A 72 -4.85 25.09 1.02
CA PRO A 72 -3.83 25.90 0.37
C PRO A 72 -3.00 25.08 -0.63
N PRO A 73 -2.23 25.73 -1.53
CA PRO A 73 -1.27 25.01 -2.34
C PRO A 73 -0.16 24.37 -1.47
N PRO A 74 0.35 23.20 -1.86
CA PRO A 74 1.39 22.49 -1.13
C PRO A 74 2.72 23.25 -1.18
N GLN A 75 3.35 23.42 -0.02
CA GLN A 75 4.71 23.92 0.13
C GLN A 75 5.70 22.76 0.30
N THR A 76 7.01 23.06 0.25
CA THR A 76 8.07 22.04 0.31
C THR A 76 9.15 22.41 1.31
N ALA A 77 9.34 21.56 2.32
CA ALA A 77 10.48 21.59 3.22
C ALA A 77 11.62 20.74 2.65
N TRP A 78 12.77 21.36 2.37
CA TRP A 78 13.95 20.66 1.87
C TRP A 78 14.84 20.22 3.02
N LEU A 79 15.06 18.91 3.17
CA LEU A 79 15.85 18.36 4.26
C LEU A 79 17.36 18.57 4.02
N ARG A 80 17.88 19.70 4.51
CA ARG A 80 19.29 20.10 4.43
C ARG A 80 19.78 20.62 5.79
N GLY A 81 21.10 20.63 5.97
CA GLY A 81 21.75 21.19 7.16
C GLY A 81 21.15 20.70 8.47
N GLU A 82 20.90 21.64 9.39
CA GLU A 82 20.32 21.40 10.71
C GLU A 82 18.97 20.68 10.66
N LEU A 83 18.07 21.07 9.74
CA LEU A 83 16.77 20.42 9.62
C LEU A 83 16.92 18.91 9.36
N ARG A 84 17.86 18.53 8.49
CA ARG A 84 18.09 17.12 8.17
C ARG A 84 18.61 16.34 9.38
N GLU A 85 19.51 16.92 10.17
CA GLU A 85 20.03 16.26 11.36
C GLU A 85 19.00 16.20 12.49
N GLY A 86 18.16 17.23 12.67
CA GLY A 86 17.03 17.21 13.60
C GLY A 86 16.01 16.12 13.26
N VAL A 87 15.61 16.01 11.99
CA VAL A 87 14.73 14.93 11.52
C VAL A 87 15.33 13.55 11.80
N LYS A 88 16.63 13.38 11.52
CA LYS A 88 17.35 12.13 11.78
C LYS A 88 17.43 11.81 13.27
N HIS A 89 17.61 12.81 14.13
CA HIS A 89 17.62 12.64 15.57
C HIS A 89 16.26 12.17 16.09
N ILE A 90 15.16 12.78 15.63
CA ILE A 90 13.79 12.43 16.06
C ILE A 90 13.41 11.00 15.64
N LEU A 91 13.73 10.62 14.41
CA LEU A 91 13.38 9.31 13.85
C LEU A 91 14.35 8.21 14.27
N GLY A 92 15.59 8.55 14.58
CA GLY A 92 16.68 7.58 14.81
C GLY A 92 17.28 7.00 13.53
N HIS A 93 16.80 7.44 12.36
CA HIS A 93 17.35 7.08 11.05
C HIS A 93 17.16 8.21 10.05
N ARG A 94 17.79 8.09 8.88
CA ARG A 94 17.61 9.08 7.80
C ARG A 94 16.20 8.97 7.23
N TYR A 95 15.56 10.12 7.01
CA TYR A 95 14.31 10.17 6.25
C TYR A 95 14.56 9.73 4.81
N SER A 96 13.63 8.95 4.25
CA SER A 96 13.79 8.33 2.93
C SER A 96 13.76 9.33 1.76
N SER A 97 13.12 10.49 1.96
CA SER A 97 13.01 11.56 0.95
C SER A 97 13.91 12.74 1.29
N LEU A 98 14.33 13.50 0.28
CA LEU A 98 15.05 14.77 0.45
C LEU A 98 14.11 15.97 0.71
N ARG A 99 12.81 15.77 0.53
CA ARG A 99 11.79 16.81 0.67
C ARG A 99 10.53 16.27 1.32
N ILE A 100 9.86 17.12 2.08
CA ILE A 100 8.56 16.87 2.70
C ILE A 100 7.59 17.93 2.20
N ARG A 101 6.43 17.50 1.71
CA ARG A 101 5.35 18.42 1.33
C ARG A 101 4.50 18.71 2.55
N PHE A 102 4.05 19.95 2.66
CA PHE A 102 3.15 20.39 3.72
C PHE A 102 2.19 21.44 3.22
N TRP A 103 1.17 21.71 4.01
CA TRP A 103 0.16 22.72 3.74
C TRP A 103 0.17 23.68 4.92
N ARG A 104 0.02 24.97 4.65
CA ARG A 104 0.05 26.00 5.68
C ARG A 104 -0.94 27.10 5.35
N ILE A 105 -1.68 27.53 6.37
CA ILE A 105 -2.46 28.76 6.37
C ILE A 105 -1.92 29.68 7.45
N ASP A 106 -2.17 30.98 7.26
CA ASP A 106 -1.81 32.07 8.15
C ASP A 106 -0.30 32.25 8.40
N THR A 107 0.11 33.52 8.58
CA THR A 107 1.50 33.89 8.90
C THR A 107 1.64 34.28 10.38
N THR A 108 0.60 34.86 10.98
CA THR A 108 0.60 35.33 12.37
C THR A 108 0.32 34.24 13.40
N GLN A 109 -0.58 33.31 13.08
CA GLN A 109 -0.89 32.11 13.87
C GLN A 109 -0.86 30.93 12.92
N PRO A 110 0.34 30.42 12.61
CA PRO A 110 0.49 29.45 11.54
C PRO A 110 -0.17 28.13 11.92
N ARG A 111 -0.95 27.59 11.01
CA ARG A 111 -1.51 26.25 11.09
C ARG A 111 -0.99 25.42 9.93
N THR A 112 -0.39 24.27 10.22
CA THR A 112 0.24 23.39 9.23
C THR A 112 -0.34 21.98 9.24
N ALA A 113 -0.42 21.36 8.07
CA ALA A 113 -0.76 19.95 7.92
C ALA A 113 0.38 19.17 7.26
N TRP A 114 0.70 18.03 7.85
CA TRP A 114 1.80 17.16 7.45
C TRP A 114 1.29 15.76 7.16
N ILE A 115 1.72 15.18 6.05
CA ILE A 115 1.48 13.76 5.73
C ILE A 115 2.82 13.05 5.74
N LEU A 116 3.03 12.23 6.77
CA LEU A 116 4.31 11.62 7.07
C LEU A 116 4.18 10.10 7.09
N LYS A 117 5.29 9.40 6.87
CA LYS A 117 5.36 7.95 6.91
C LYS A 117 6.52 7.46 7.74
N GLU A 118 6.29 6.38 8.47
CA GLU A 118 7.29 5.71 9.30
C GLU A 118 7.03 4.21 9.31
N ILE A 119 8.09 3.40 9.40
CA ILE A 119 7.95 1.96 9.53
C ILE A 119 7.42 1.64 10.93
N GLY A 120 6.34 0.85 10.99
CA GLY A 120 5.86 0.26 12.25
C GLY A 120 6.81 -0.87 12.67
N LYS A 121 6.41 -2.10 12.42
CA LYS A 121 7.27 -3.28 12.55
C LYS A 121 8.04 -3.58 11.26
N GLU A 122 7.32 -3.64 10.14
CA GLU A 122 7.84 -4.09 8.85
C GLU A 122 7.36 -3.23 7.68
N LEU A 123 6.17 -2.61 7.80
CA LEU A 123 5.54 -1.85 6.72
C LEU A 123 5.26 -0.40 7.14
N PRO A 124 5.23 0.55 6.19
CA PRO A 124 5.01 1.95 6.52
C PRO A 124 3.57 2.23 6.94
N ILE A 125 3.43 3.02 8.01
CA ILE A 125 2.19 3.67 8.44
C ILE A 125 2.22 5.10 7.90
N THR A 126 1.13 5.55 7.28
CA THR A 126 1.00 6.94 6.80
C THR A 126 0.04 7.70 7.71
N VAL A 127 0.49 8.83 8.22
CA VAL A 127 -0.21 9.62 9.24
C VAL A 127 -0.32 11.06 8.77
N GLY A 128 -1.53 11.62 8.86
CA GLY A 128 -1.80 13.03 8.78
C GLY A 128 -1.74 13.66 10.17
N VAL A 129 -1.00 14.75 10.32
CA VAL A 129 -0.90 15.53 11.57
C VAL A 129 -1.18 16.98 11.26
N VAL A 130 -2.10 17.59 12.00
CA VAL A 130 -2.36 19.03 11.97
C VAL A 130 -1.75 19.65 13.22
N VAL A 131 -0.95 20.69 13.02
CA VAL A 131 -0.31 21.45 14.10
C VAL A 131 -0.73 22.90 13.97
N ASP A 132 -1.37 23.42 15.02
CA ASP A 132 -1.82 24.79 15.13
C ASP A 132 -1.02 25.50 16.22
N ASN A 133 -0.34 26.59 15.85
CA ASN A 133 0.46 27.41 16.77
C ASN A 133 1.41 26.59 17.68
N GLY A 134 2.16 25.65 17.09
CA GLY A 134 3.10 24.77 17.81
C GLY A 134 2.47 23.65 18.65
N VAL A 135 1.14 23.46 18.57
CA VAL A 135 0.37 22.47 19.31
C VAL A 135 -0.27 21.48 18.34
N ILE A 136 -0.23 20.18 18.66
CA ILE A 136 -0.96 19.18 17.86
C ILE A 136 -2.46 19.40 18.04
N GLU A 137 -3.13 19.69 16.94
CA GLU A 137 -4.58 19.82 16.90
C GLU A 137 -5.25 18.47 16.59
N SER A 138 -4.71 17.70 15.63
CA SER A 138 -5.26 16.39 15.30
C SER A 138 -4.24 15.43 14.69
N VAL A 139 -4.48 14.13 14.88
CA VAL A 139 -3.68 13.02 14.33
C VAL A 139 -4.60 11.98 13.74
N GLN A 140 -4.38 11.62 12.47
CA GLN A 140 -5.20 10.65 11.74
C GLN A 140 -4.32 9.66 10.97
N VAL A 141 -4.62 8.36 11.06
CA VAL A 141 -3.93 7.34 10.27
C VAL A 141 -4.61 7.22 8.91
N LEU A 142 -3.89 7.57 7.85
CA LEU A 142 -4.40 7.58 6.48
C LEU A 142 -4.32 6.19 5.83
N GLU A 143 -3.21 5.48 6.08
CA GLU A 143 -2.95 4.19 5.48
C GLU A 143 -2.15 3.29 6.43
N PHE A 144 -2.60 2.05 6.58
CA PHE A 144 -1.96 1.04 7.42
C PHE A 144 -1.86 -0.29 6.67
N ARG A 145 -0.70 -0.93 6.79
CA ARG A 145 -0.33 -2.07 5.94
C ARG A 145 0.02 -3.33 6.72
N GLU A 146 0.04 -3.25 8.06
CA GLU A 146 0.43 -4.39 8.89
C GLU A 146 -0.77 -5.22 9.33
N SER A 147 -0.49 -6.47 9.70
CA SER A 147 -1.51 -7.42 10.16
C SER A 147 -2.00 -7.16 11.58
N ARG A 148 -1.18 -6.49 12.42
CA ARG A 148 -1.45 -6.20 13.83
C ARG A 148 -1.04 -4.79 14.18
N GLY A 149 -1.62 -4.24 15.24
CA GLY A 149 -1.33 -2.89 15.69
C GLY A 149 -2.10 -1.80 14.94
N GLY A 150 -3.15 -2.18 14.19
CA GLY A 150 -4.02 -1.24 13.49
C GLY A 150 -4.94 -0.47 14.43
N GLU A 151 -4.99 -0.84 15.70
CA GLU A 151 -5.75 -0.17 16.76
C GLU A 151 -5.33 1.29 16.95
N VAL A 152 -4.09 1.63 16.57
CA VAL A 152 -3.58 3.01 16.62
C VAL A 152 -4.34 3.99 15.71
N ARG A 153 -5.16 3.49 14.77
CA ARG A 153 -5.98 4.34 13.90
C ARG A 153 -7.21 4.93 14.59
N TYR A 154 -7.64 4.34 15.71
CA TYR A 154 -8.91 4.72 16.32
C TYR A 154 -8.79 6.03 17.10
N PRO A 155 -9.83 6.90 17.07
CA PRO A 155 -9.84 8.17 17.79
C PRO A 155 -9.57 8.04 19.30
N ALA A 156 -9.98 6.91 19.91
CA ALA A 156 -9.70 6.64 21.32
C ALA A 156 -8.19 6.62 21.64
N PHE A 157 -7.34 6.27 20.68
CA PHE A 157 -5.90 6.35 20.80
C PHE A 157 -5.35 7.70 20.32
N THR A 158 -5.72 8.16 19.13
CA THR A 158 -5.10 9.35 18.52
C THR A 158 -5.40 10.66 19.25
N ARG A 159 -6.52 10.75 19.99
CA ARG A 159 -6.83 11.90 20.85
C ARG A 159 -5.79 12.18 21.93
N GLN A 160 -5.01 11.17 22.33
CA GLN A 160 -3.94 11.37 23.32
C GLN A 160 -2.84 12.32 22.82
N PHE A 161 -2.72 12.53 21.51
CA PHE A 161 -1.76 13.46 20.94
C PHE A 161 -2.27 14.91 20.88
N GLU A 162 -3.58 15.12 21.02
CA GLU A 162 -4.16 16.47 21.00
C GLU A 162 -3.59 17.32 22.14
N SER A 163 -3.38 18.60 21.89
CA SER A 163 -2.76 19.55 22.83
C SER A 163 -1.29 19.26 23.20
N MET A 164 -0.65 18.27 22.58
CA MET A 164 0.78 18.00 22.80
C MET A 164 1.65 19.03 22.07
N THR A 165 2.78 19.36 22.67
CA THR A 165 3.82 20.25 22.12
C THR A 165 5.16 19.53 22.06
N LEU A 166 6.14 20.14 21.40
CA LEU A 166 7.52 19.66 21.38
C LEU A 166 8.31 20.32 22.51
N THR A 167 9.01 19.52 23.29
CA THR A 167 9.96 20.04 24.29
C THR A 167 11.30 20.37 23.66
N ASP A 168 12.14 21.12 24.37
CA ASP A 168 13.51 21.45 23.95
C ASP A 168 14.40 20.23 23.70
N GLN A 169 14.01 19.05 24.21
CA GLN A 169 14.71 17.77 24.01
C GLN A 169 14.10 16.93 22.88
N PHE A 170 13.30 17.54 22.01
CA PHE A 170 12.58 16.87 20.92
C PHE A 170 11.71 15.70 21.38
N GLN A 171 11.04 15.85 22.52
CA GLN A 171 10.06 14.90 23.05
C GLN A 171 8.65 15.52 23.02
N LEU A 172 7.62 14.67 23.10
CA LEU A 172 6.27 15.16 23.35
C LEU A 172 6.19 15.67 24.79
N SER A 173 5.42 16.73 25.03
CA SER A 173 5.22 17.32 26.35
C SER A 173 4.49 16.41 27.35
N GLY A 174 3.82 15.36 26.87
CA GLY A 174 3.11 14.38 27.68
C GLY A 174 3.37 12.93 27.27
N ASN A 175 2.82 12.01 28.06
CA ASN A 175 2.91 10.58 27.78
C ASN A 175 1.73 10.12 26.91
N ILE A 176 1.96 9.08 26.11
CA ILE A 176 0.92 8.37 25.36
C ILE A 176 0.93 6.92 25.82
N ASP A 177 -0.22 6.45 26.25
CA ASP A 177 -0.45 5.08 26.68
C ASP A 177 -0.22 4.11 25.52
N GLY A 178 0.34 2.95 25.83
CA GLY A 178 0.56 1.90 24.85
C GLY A 178 -0.73 1.18 24.48
N ILE A 179 -0.71 0.51 23.32
CA ILE A 179 -1.68 -0.53 22.99
C ILE A 179 -0.95 -1.87 23.03
N SER A 180 -1.53 -2.83 23.76
CA SER A 180 -0.96 -4.18 23.86
C SER A 180 -0.78 -4.81 22.47
N GLY A 181 0.42 -5.33 22.20
CA GLY A 181 0.75 -5.92 20.89
C GLY A 181 0.99 -4.93 19.74
N ALA A 182 0.93 -3.61 19.99
CA ALA A 182 1.13 -2.57 18.98
C ALA A 182 2.26 -1.59 19.31
N THR A 183 3.22 -1.98 20.17
CA THR A 183 4.30 -1.12 20.67
C THR A 183 5.06 -0.40 19.55
N LEU A 184 5.33 -1.09 18.44
CA LEU A 184 6.07 -0.52 17.31
C LEU A 184 5.23 0.50 16.53
N SER A 185 3.94 0.23 16.31
CA SER A 185 3.00 1.19 15.72
C SER A 185 2.85 2.44 16.59
N VAL A 186 2.72 2.27 17.91
CA VAL A 186 2.67 3.39 18.88
C VAL A 186 3.96 4.22 18.81
N SER A 187 5.13 3.56 18.77
CA SER A 187 6.42 4.24 18.66
C SER A 187 6.55 5.03 17.35
N ALA A 188 6.09 4.46 16.23
CA ALA A 188 6.08 5.13 14.93
C ALA A 188 5.21 6.39 14.97
N LEU A 189 3.99 6.34 15.52
CA LEU A 189 3.13 7.52 15.66
C LEU A 189 3.75 8.58 16.57
N LYS A 190 4.36 8.19 17.70
CA LYS A 190 5.11 9.11 18.57
C LYS A 190 6.24 9.82 17.82
N ARG A 191 7.00 9.11 16.99
CA ARG A 191 8.06 9.70 16.14
C ARG A 191 7.47 10.67 15.12
N LEU A 192 6.41 10.29 14.44
CA LEU A 192 5.76 11.14 13.42
C LEU A 192 5.15 12.41 14.01
N CYS A 193 4.56 12.35 15.20
CA CYS A 193 4.02 13.53 15.88
C CYS A 193 5.12 14.50 16.31
N ARG A 194 6.23 13.99 16.89
CA ARG A 194 7.41 14.81 17.20
C ARG A 194 8.01 15.44 15.95
N LEU A 195 8.07 14.67 14.85
CA LEU A 195 8.55 15.16 13.56
C LEU A 195 7.65 16.27 13.01
N ALA A 196 6.32 16.12 13.07
CA ALA A 196 5.39 17.14 12.59
C ALA A 196 5.52 18.46 13.37
N LEU A 197 5.66 18.41 14.69
CA LEU A 197 5.91 19.60 15.51
C LEU A 197 7.24 20.27 15.16
N TYR A 198 8.32 19.49 15.04
CA TYR A 198 9.63 20.02 14.65
C TYR A 198 9.61 20.68 13.27
N LEU A 199 8.89 20.07 12.32
CA LEU A 199 8.72 20.61 10.98
C LEU A 199 7.81 21.85 10.96
N HIS A 200 6.83 21.94 11.87
CA HIS A 200 6.04 23.14 12.07
C HIS A 200 6.95 24.31 12.47
N ASP A 201 7.79 24.15 13.49
CA ASP A 201 8.75 25.20 13.92
C ASP A 201 9.68 25.65 12.78
N TYR A 202 10.12 24.71 11.95
CA TYR A 202 10.88 25.05 10.75
C TYR A 202 10.04 25.84 9.74
N ALA A 203 8.81 25.42 9.46
CA ALA A 203 7.95 26.06 8.47
C ALA A 203 7.48 27.47 8.88
N THR A 204 7.46 27.78 10.17
CA THR A 204 7.14 29.11 10.69
C THR A 204 8.36 30.03 10.69
N ALA A 205 9.58 29.48 10.78
CA ALA A 205 10.83 30.22 10.74
C ALA A 205 11.31 30.64 9.33
N ILE A 206 10.64 30.20 8.25
CA ILE A 206 11.03 30.50 6.85
C ILE A 206 10.49 31.87 6.37
N GLU A 207 9.70 32.57 7.19
CA GLU A 207 9.23 33.94 6.91
C GLU A 207 10.32 35.01 7.10
#